data_AF-A0AAV4Y7B7-F1
#
_entry.id   AF-A0AAV4Y7B7-F1
#
_cell.length_a   1.000
_cell.length_b   1.000
_cell.length_c   1.000
_cell.angle_alpha   90.00
_cell.angle_beta   90.00
_cell.angle_gamma   90.00
#
_symmetry.space_group_name_H-M   'P 1'
#
loop_
_entity.id
_entity.type
_entity.pdbx_description
1 polymer ?
#
loop_
_entity_poly.entity_id
_entity_poly.type
_entity_poly.pdbx_seq_one_letter_code
_entity_poly.pdbx_strand_id
1 'polypeptide(L)'
;MDTSLDHHHEYCTGGFDPDDVVITGMSGRFPDCESIAELRDGIYNKRNLIKYSSLRFEKGDYNAPYDSCGLIKTLDKLDINFFRVPHPIAQRMDPAARIHLEVCYEAIADAGFDAADLRGENIGIFNATTHDDTIKINTTDESFISLHAIRTMNPNRTSYSLDFTGPSFTVDSACSSSSVAFWSAVNSIRAGHVDAAIVSGCQLNLHPSLLVGYMQIGIASAMGNSRPFDASSDGMLKTEAVNALFLQKAKHARRVYASVPAVRFYSAGYMPEGINVPSDIMETKLIIDTLKEANVDPNEIQYVEAHGTGTQVGDRNEINAVHGVFQRDPTRPILVGTIKSNIGHTEASSGICGMIKSLLAFESGLIAPNFKYDVPNPKIPGLLEGRVAVVTEPTPLHADYIPVNCLGFGGTLVEVLLKKNPITYKNKKDVQQSLPRLVLFPGTIEDAITTVLEYVENNPDLPEEFFALLNKLSFTEPFRKPIRGYGLYQKGKKSS
;
A
#
# COMPACT_ATOMS: atom_id res chain seq x y z
N MET A 1 31.77 7.09 -10.79
CA MET A 1 31.84 7.85 -12.05
C MET A 1 31.23 9.20 -11.79
N ASP A 2 31.82 10.26 -12.31
CA ASP A 2 31.45 11.66 -12.11
C ASP A 2 29.98 11.89 -12.54
N THR A 3 29.05 11.94 -11.58
CA THR A 3 27.63 12.25 -11.80
C THR A 3 27.43 13.77 -11.81
N SER A 4 28.20 14.46 -12.65
CA SER A 4 28.01 15.89 -12.90
C SER A 4 26.60 16.09 -13.45
N LEU A 5 25.69 16.44 -12.55
CA LEU A 5 24.43 17.14 -12.75
C LEU A 5 23.77 16.87 -14.10
N ASP A 6 23.03 15.76 -14.14
CA ASP A 6 21.93 15.63 -15.09
C ASP A 6 20.92 16.74 -14.74
N HIS A 7 21.04 17.89 -15.42
CA HIS A 7 20.17 19.06 -15.26
C HIS A 7 18.69 18.75 -15.59
N HIS A 8 18.37 17.50 -15.94
CA HIS A 8 17.02 16.97 -16.12
C HIS A 8 16.29 16.60 -14.82
N HIS A 9 16.89 16.75 -13.63
CA HIS A 9 16.21 16.50 -12.35
C HIS A 9 15.14 17.55 -11.98
N GLU A 10 15.07 18.71 -12.67
CA GLU A 10 14.07 19.75 -12.39
C GLU A 10 12.61 19.30 -12.63
N TYR A 11 12.37 18.25 -13.40
CA TYR A 11 11.02 17.84 -13.78
C TYR A 11 10.30 16.98 -12.71
N CYS A 12 11.02 16.38 -11.76
CA CYS A 12 10.46 15.30 -10.93
C CYS A 12 10.36 15.61 -9.43
N THR A 13 11.12 16.57 -8.90
CA THR A 13 11.00 16.95 -7.47
C THR A 13 9.71 17.69 -7.19
N GLY A 14 9.08 18.27 -8.22
CA GLY A 14 7.78 18.90 -8.11
C GLY A 14 7.69 20.04 -7.12
N GLY A 15 8.79 20.70 -6.80
CA GLY A 15 8.82 21.78 -5.81
C GLY A 15 8.86 21.30 -4.35
N PHE A 16 9.06 20.00 -4.10
CA PHE A 16 9.49 19.52 -2.78
C PHE A 16 10.93 19.90 -2.48
N ASP A 17 11.28 19.93 -1.19
CA ASP A 17 12.68 20.08 -0.78
C ASP A 17 13.48 18.87 -1.31
N PRO A 18 14.67 19.06 -1.90
CA PRO A 18 15.52 17.98 -2.39
C PRO A 18 15.77 16.84 -1.37
N ASP A 19 15.75 17.14 -0.07
CA ASP A 19 15.95 16.16 1.00
C ASP A 19 14.65 15.62 1.62
N ASP A 20 13.47 16.05 1.14
CA ASP A 20 12.19 15.46 1.53
C ASP A 20 12.16 13.96 1.18
N VAL A 21 11.63 13.14 2.10
CA VAL A 21 11.35 11.72 1.81
C VAL A 21 10.05 11.63 1.03
N VAL A 22 10.12 10.97 -0.13
CA VAL A 22 9.00 10.84 -1.06
C VAL A 22 8.69 9.37 -1.36
N ILE A 23 7.41 9.07 -1.57
CA ILE A 23 6.96 7.81 -2.13
C ILE A 23 7.00 7.94 -3.65
N THR A 24 7.78 7.09 -4.28
CA THR A 24 8.10 7.19 -5.71
C THR A 24 7.53 6.06 -6.54
N GLY A 25 7.27 4.90 -5.94
CA GLY A 25 6.63 3.78 -6.61
C GLY A 25 5.78 2.95 -5.66
N MET A 26 4.78 2.25 -6.19
CA MET A 26 3.90 1.36 -5.45
C MET A 26 3.48 0.14 -6.28
N SER A 27 3.36 -1.02 -5.64
CA SER A 27 2.72 -2.19 -6.23
C SER A 27 2.01 -3.04 -5.16
N GLY A 28 1.15 -3.95 -5.61
CA GLY A 28 0.57 -4.96 -4.74
C GLY A 28 -0.39 -5.91 -5.41
N ARG A 29 -0.74 -6.96 -4.66
CA ARG A 29 -1.81 -7.92 -4.89
C ARG A 29 -2.80 -7.81 -3.73
N PHE A 30 -4.08 -7.75 -4.07
CA PHE A 30 -5.18 -7.48 -3.14
C PHE A 30 -6.34 -8.46 -3.39
N PRO A 31 -7.37 -8.47 -2.55
CA PRO A 31 -8.55 -9.28 -2.78
C PRO A 31 -9.16 -9.00 -4.16
N ASP A 32 -9.28 -10.05 -4.97
CA ASP A 32 -9.81 -9.99 -6.33
C ASP A 32 -9.11 -8.98 -7.29
N CYS A 33 -7.92 -8.49 -6.94
CA CYS A 33 -7.15 -7.53 -7.74
C CYS A 33 -5.67 -7.93 -7.84
N GLU A 34 -5.18 -8.12 -9.07
CA GLU A 34 -3.78 -8.49 -9.34
C GLU A 34 -2.86 -7.27 -9.54
N SER A 35 -3.38 -6.05 -9.44
CA SER A 35 -2.59 -4.82 -9.60
C SER A 35 -3.21 -3.62 -8.88
N ILE A 36 -2.44 -2.54 -8.75
CA ILE A 36 -2.92 -1.23 -8.28
C ILE A 36 -4.01 -0.67 -9.21
N ALA A 37 -3.90 -0.92 -10.52
CA ALA A 37 -4.91 -0.48 -11.49
C ALA A 37 -6.26 -1.18 -11.27
N GLU A 38 -6.25 -2.51 -11.05
CA GLU A 38 -7.46 -3.27 -10.71
C GLU A 38 -8.03 -2.86 -9.35
N LEU A 39 -7.17 -2.59 -8.36
CA LEU A 39 -7.60 -2.07 -7.06
C LEU A 39 -8.28 -0.72 -7.20
N ARG A 40 -7.66 0.22 -7.92
CA ARG A 40 -8.20 1.55 -8.22
C ARG A 40 -9.59 1.43 -8.83
N ASP A 41 -9.72 0.69 -9.92
CA ASP A 41 -11.01 0.48 -10.56
C ASP A 41 -12.05 -0.10 -9.58
N GLY A 42 -11.65 -1.10 -8.79
CA GLY A 42 -12.53 -1.75 -7.82
C GLY A 42 -13.05 -0.81 -6.74
N ILE A 43 -12.18 0.00 -6.12
CA ILE A 43 -12.58 0.89 -5.01
C ILE A 43 -13.38 2.10 -5.48
N TYR A 44 -13.07 2.68 -6.65
CA TYR A 44 -13.83 3.84 -7.17
C TYR A 44 -15.20 3.42 -7.70
N ASN A 45 -15.33 2.21 -8.27
CA ASN A 45 -16.59 1.68 -8.78
C ASN A 45 -17.37 0.84 -7.75
N LYS A 46 -16.95 0.83 -6.47
CA LYS A 46 -17.59 0.07 -5.38
C LYS A 46 -17.82 -1.41 -5.73
N ARG A 47 -16.89 -2.03 -6.45
CA ARG A 47 -16.99 -3.47 -6.76
C ARG A 47 -16.86 -4.28 -5.49
N ASN A 48 -17.59 -5.39 -5.40
CA ASN A 48 -17.41 -6.34 -4.30
C ASN A 48 -16.12 -7.16 -4.53
N LEU A 49 -15.02 -6.72 -3.92
CA LEU A 49 -13.71 -7.37 -3.99
C LEU A 49 -13.57 -8.53 -2.99
N ILE A 50 -14.47 -8.61 -2.01
CA ILE A 50 -14.44 -9.63 -0.96
C ILE A 50 -15.32 -10.80 -1.39
N LYS A 51 -14.68 -11.80 -1.98
CA LYS A 51 -15.31 -13.08 -2.35
C LYS A 51 -14.99 -14.14 -1.31
N TYR A 52 -16.01 -14.93 -0.96
CA TYR A 52 -15.87 -16.13 -0.13
C TYR A 52 -15.46 -17.31 -0.99
N SER A 53 -14.65 -18.20 -0.43
CA SER A 53 -14.13 -19.37 -1.14
C SER A 53 -13.55 -20.38 -0.16
N SER A 54 -13.72 -21.67 -0.46
CA SER A 54 -13.06 -22.77 0.25
C SER A 54 -11.58 -22.97 -0.13
N LEU A 55 -11.01 -22.11 -0.99
CA LEU A 55 -9.65 -22.27 -1.53
C LEU A 55 -8.53 -22.29 -0.47
N ARG A 56 -8.72 -21.73 0.72
CA ARG A 56 -7.75 -21.82 1.84
C ARG A 56 -8.23 -22.75 2.95
N PHE A 57 -9.48 -22.57 3.35
CA PHE A 57 -10.17 -23.39 4.36
C PHE A 57 -11.68 -23.23 4.20
N GLU A 58 -12.42 -24.22 4.70
CA GLU A 58 -13.87 -24.30 4.67
C GLU A 58 -14.50 -23.85 6.00
N LYS A 59 -15.75 -23.40 5.93
CA LYS A 59 -16.58 -23.23 7.12
C LYS A 59 -16.61 -24.54 7.92
N GLY A 60 -16.35 -24.43 9.22
CA GLY A 60 -16.28 -25.57 10.13
C GLY A 60 -14.85 -26.02 10.43
N ASP A 61 -13.87 -25.73 9.55
CA ASP A 61 -12.47 -26.06 9.81
C ASP A 61 -11.99 -25.35 11.07
N TYR A 62 -11.57 -26.12 12.09
CA TYR A 62 -11.20 -25.60 13.41
C TYR A 62 -12.29 -24.72 14.06
N ASN A 63 -13.56 -24.91 13.70
CA ASN A 63 -14.71 -24.06 14.04
C ASN A 63 -14.73 -22.68 13.34
N ALA A 64 -14.16 -22.57 12.14
CA ALA A 64 -14.30 -21.37 11.31
C ALA A 64 -15.79 -21.07 11.04
N PRO A 65 -16.25 -19.83 11.27
CA PRO A 65 -17.67 -19.45 11.11
C PRO A 65 -18.13 -19.40 9.65
N TYR A 66 -17.19 -19.22 8.73
CA TYR A 66 -17.38 -19.08 7.29
C TYR A 66 -16.12 -19.54 6.55
N ASP A 67 -16.25 -19.74 5.23
CA ASP A 67 -15.13 -20.04 4.34
C ASP A 67 -14.12 -18.89 4.31
N SER A 68 -12.89 -19.17 3.89
CA SER A 68 -11.90 -18.11 3.66
C SER A 68 -12.42 -17.03 2.69
N CYS A 69 -11.99 -15.78 2.87
CA CYS A 69 -12.52 -14.68 2.09
C CYS A 69 -11.48 -13.59 1.82
N GLY A 70 -11.77 -12.76 0.80
CA GLY A 70 -10.92 -11.65 0.40
C GLY A 70 -9.51 -12.12 0.07
N LEU A 71 -9.41 -12.98 -0.95
CA LEU A 71 -8.18 -13.70 -1.28
C LEU A 71 -7.45 -13.06 -2.46
N ILE A 72 -6.12 -13.13 -2.43
CA ILE A 72 -5.30 -12.97 -3.63
C ILE A 72 -5.60 -14.17 -4.55
N LYS A 73 -5.85 -13.92 -5.85
CA LYS A 73 -6.34 -14.98 -6.76
C LYS A 73 -5.27 -16.05 -6.96
N THR A 74 -4.01 -15.62 -7.08
CA THR A 74 -2.92 -16.50 -7.53
C THR A 74 -1.79 -16.57 -6.50
N LEU A 75 -1.50 -17.79 -6.02
CA LEU A 75 -0.41 -18.04 -5.06
C LEU A 75 0.72 -18.90 -5.62
N ASP A 76 0.52 -19.56 -6.77
CA ASP A 76 1.37 -20.64 -7.31
C ASP A 76 2.33 -20.16 -8.42
N LYS A 77 2.47 -18.85 -8.62
CA LYS A 77 3.34 -18.25 -9.65
C LYS A 77 4.57 -17.61 -9.05
N LEU A 78 5.65 -17.63 -9.82
CA LEU A 78 6.87 -16.84 -9.64
C LEU A 78 7.69 -16.94 -10.93
N ASP A 79 8.20 -15.83 -11.45
CA ASP A 79 9.26 -15.87 -12.48
C ASP A 79 10.61 -16.26 -11.86
N ILE A 80 10.81 -17.58 -11.72
CA ILE A 80 11.99 -18.12 -11.04
C ILE A 80 13.31 -17.80 -11.77
N ASN A 81 13.27 -17.62 -13.09
CA ASN A 81 14.45 -17.30 -13.88
C ASN A 81 14.85 -15.84 -13.66
N PHE A 82 13.87 -14.94 -13.66
CA PHE A 82 14.08 -13.51 -13.40
C PHE A 82 14.71 -13.28 -12.02
N PHE A 83 14.18 -13.92 -10.98
CA PHE A 83 14.66 -13.79 -9.60
C PHE A 83 15.81 -14.75 -9.24
N ARG A 84 16.29 -15.56 -10.20
CA ARG A 84 17.39 -16.53 -9.99
C ARG A 84 17.12 -17.50 -8.83
N VAL A 85 15.86 -17.93 -8.70
CA VAL A 85 15.45 -18.88 -7.68
C VAL A 85 15.46 -20.30 -8.26
N PRO A 86 16.25 -21.24 -7.71
CA PRO A 86 16.22 -22.61 -8.20
C PRO A 86 14.83 -23.24 -8.03
N HIS A 87 14.37 -24.00 -9.03
CA HIS A 87 13.03 -24.60 -9.02
C HIS A 87 12.68 -25.39 -7.74
N PRO A 88 13.57 -26.27 -7.20
CA PRO A 88 13.28 -26.98 -5.95
C PRO A 88 13.08 -26.06 -4.73
N ILE A 89 13.70 -24.88 -4.75
CA ILE A 89 13.53 -23.85 -3.71
C ILE A 89 12.19 -23.15 -3.89
N ALA A 90 11.86 -22.74 -5.12
CA ALA A 90 10.62 -22.02 -5.44
C ALA A 90 9.35 -22.80 -5.08
N GLN A 91 9.37 -24.13 -5.28
CA GLN A 91 8.26 -25.01 -4.91
C GLN A 91 7.98 -25.02 -3.40
N ARG A 92 8.99 -24.71 -2.60
CA ARG A 92 8.92 -24.74 -1.14
C ARG A 92 8.76 -23.38 -0.50
N MET A 93 8.98 -22.29 -1.24
CA MET A 93 8.87 -20.95 -0.70
C MET A 93 7.46 -20.66 -0.18
N ASP A 94 7.40 -19.91 0.92
CA ASP A 94 6.17 -19.23 1.34
C ASP A 94 5.58 -18.48 0.15
N PRO A 95 4.28 -18.68 -0.19
CA PRO A 95 3.65 -17.95 -1.28
C PRO A 95 3.74 -16.43 -1.13
N ALA A 96 3.72 -15.90 0.10
CA ALA A 96 3.90 -14.48 0.36
C ALA A 96 5.30 -14.01 -0.05
N ALA A 97 6.35 -14.81 0.20
CA ALA A 97 7.72 -14.50 -0.22
C ALA A 97 7.85 -14.47 -1.76
N ARG A 98 7.11 -15.32 -2.48
CA ARG A 98 7.09 -15.32 -3.94
C ARG A 98 6.48 -14.03 -4.50
N ILE A 99 5.28 -13.68 -4.01
CA ILE A 99 4.58 -12.46 -4.43
C ILE A 99 5.37 -11.21 -4.01
N HIS A 100 6.02 -11.25 -2.84
CA HIS A 100 6.83 -10.15 -2.32
C HIS A 100 7.98 -9.79 -3.28
N LEU A 101 8.67 -10.77 -3.85
CA LEU A 101 9.72 -10.53 -4.86
C LEU A 101 9.20 -9.73 -6.07
N GLU A 102 8.07 -10.17 -6.63
CA GLU A 102 7.43 -9.52 -7.78
C GLU A 102 6.97 -8.11 -7.44
N VAL A 103 6.24 -7.95 -6.35
CA VAL A 103 5.68 -6.67 -5.91
C VAL A 103 6.77 -5.66 -5.55
N CYS A 104 7.88 -6.09 -4.95
CA CYS A 104 9.03 -5.21 -4.70
C CYS A 104 9.69 -4.75 -6.00
N TYR A 105 9.88 -5.65 -6.96
CA TYR A 105 10.42 -5.30 -8.27
C TYR A 105 9.50 -4.32 -9.02
N GLU A 106 8.20 -4.58 -9.02
CA GLU A 106 7.19 -3.73 -9.66
C GLU A 106 7.14 -2.33 -9.04
N ALA A 107 7.28 -2.20 -7.72
CA ALA A 107 7.35 -0.89 -7.06
C ALA A 107 8.58 -0.08 -7.47
N ILE A 108 9.73 -0.74 -7.71
CA ILE A 108 10.94 -0.09 -8.25
C ILE A 108 10.70 0.35 -9.71
N ALA A 109 10.10 -0.53 -10.52
CA ALA A 109 9.76 -0.24 -11.91
C ALA A 109 8.78 0.93 -12.03
N ASP A 110 7.76 0.99 -11.15
CA ASP A 110 6.79 2.08 -11.07
C ASP A 110 7.45 3.42 -10.71
N ALA A 111 8.49 3.39 -9.87
CA ALA A 111 9.36 4.54 -9.59
C ALA A 111 10.25 4.97 -10.77
N GLY A 112 10.22 4.22 -11.87
CA GLY A 112 10.95 4.52 -13.10
C GLY A 112 12.38 4.00 -13.13
N PHE A 113 12.74 3.03 -12.29
CA PHE A 113 14.06 2.39 -12.25
C PHE A 113 13.97 0.93 -12.69
N ASP A 114 14.99 0.41 -13.36
CA ASP A 114 15.16 -1.04 -13.40
C ASP A 114 15.99 -1.46 -12.18
N ALA A 115 15.58 -2.53 -11.49
CA ALA A 115 16.31 -3.01 -10.31
C ALA A 115 17.76 -3.43 -10.62
N ALA A 116 18.10 -3.73 -11.88
CA ALA A 116 19.48 -3.98 -12.29
C ALA A 116 20.38 -2.74 -12.14
N ASP A 117 19.83 -1.53 -12.31
CA ASP A 117 20.56 -0.26 -12.16
C ASP A 117 20.88 0.05 -10.69
N LEU A 118 20.20 -0.62 -9.76
CA LEU A 118 20.28 -0.37 -8.32
C LEU A 118 21.07 -1.47 -7.57
N ARG A 119 21.73 -2.38 -8.29
CA ARG A 119 22.50 -3.47 -7.69
C ARG A 119 23.72 -2.93 -6.94
N GLY A 120 23.95 -3.45 -5.74
CA GLY A 120 25.01 -3.03 -4.82
C GLY A 120 24.64 -1.80 -3.98
N GLU A 121 23.58 -1.08 -4.35
CA GLU A 121 23.18 0.16 -3.67
C GLU A 121 22.67 -0.10 -2.24
N ASN A 122 22.83 0.90 -1.39
CA ASN A 122 22.42 0.87 0.01
C ASN A 122 20.90 1.11 0.15
N ILE A 123 20.12 0.15 -0.35
CA ILE A 123 18.66 0.13 -0.31
C ILE A 123 18.22 -0.81 0.81
N GLY A 124 17.44 -0.29 1.76
CA GLY A 124 16.88 -1.10 2.85
C GLY A 124 15.55 -1.76 2.49
N ILE A 125 15.30 -2.96 3.01
CA ILE A 125 14.04 -3.71 2.87
C ILE A 125 13.38 -3.86 4.24
N PHE A 126 12.33 -3.07 4.44
CA PHE A 126 11.56 -2.98 5.68
C PHE A 126 10.24 -3.73 5.47
N ASN A 127 10.19 -5.00 5.89
CA ASN A 127 9.05 -5.87 5.66
C ASN A 127 8.19 -6.02 6.92
N ALA A 128 6.88 -6.18 6.73
CA ALA A 128 5.92 -6.45 7.77
C ALA A 128 5.19 -7.77 7.50
N THR A 129 5.18 -8.68 8.47
CA THR A 129 4.46 -9.97 8.38
C THR A 129 4.18 -10.49 9.79
N THR A 130 2.94 -10.85 10.09
CA THR A 130 2.47 -11.20 11.46
C THR A 130 2.14 -12.69 11.65
N HIS A 131 1.98 -13.46 10.56
CA HIS A 131 1.67 -14.91 10.64
C HIS A 131 2.64 -15.84 9.87
N ASP A 132 2.69 -17.10 10.32
CA ASP A 132 3.53 -18.19 9.78
C ASP A 132 2.64 -19.33 9.27
N ASP A 133 1.57 -19.00 8.55
CA ASP A 133 0.55 -20.00 8.19
C ASP A 133 1.13 -21.09 7.29
N THR A 134 2.11 -20.76 6.43
CA THR A 134 2.84 -21.74 5.60
C THR A 134 3.52 -22.82 6.44
N ILE A 135 4.11 -22.46 7.59
CA ILE A 135 4.73 -23.42 8.52
C ILE A 135 3.67 -24.33 9.13
N LYS A 136 2.49 -23.77 9.48
CA LYS A 136 1.40 -24.52 10.10
C LYS A 136 0.76 -25.53 9.16
N ILE A 137 0.64 -25.21 7.87
CA ILE A 137 0.08 -26.14 6.87
C ILE A 137 1.11 -27.16 6.39
N ASN A 138 2.41 -26.92 6.62
CA ASN A 138 3.49 -27.78 6.15
C ASN A 138 4.28 -28.38 7.33
N THR A 139 3.69 -29.41 7.96
CA THR A 139 4.16 -29.99 9.24
C THR A 139 5.03 -31.24 9.11
N THR A 140 5.44 -31.62 7.89
CA THR A 140 6.00 -32.96 7.62
C THR A 140 7.52 -32.99 7.42
N ASP A 141 8.18 -31.85 7.23
CA ASP A 141 9.63 -31.76 6.99
C ASP A 141 10.22 -30.53 7.68
N GLU A 142 10.88 -30.70 8.83
CA GLU A 142 11.49 -29.57 9.56
C GLU A 142 12.57 -28.84 8.74
N SER A 143 13.20 -29.50 7.76
CA SER A 143 14.16 -28.86 6.86
C SER A 143 13.51 -27.80 5.97
N PHE A 144 12.20 -27.90 5.74
CA PHE A 144 11.38 -26.94 4.99
C PHE A 144 11.35 -25.57 5.65
N ILE A 145 11.35 -25.49 6.97
CA ILE A 145 11.10 -24.23 7.68
C ILE A 145 12.19 -23.20 7.36
N SER A 146 13.45 -23.64 7.46
CA SER A 146 14.66 -22.81 7.42
C SER A 146 14.67 -21.70 6.36
N LEU A 147 15.12 -21.98 5.13
CA LEU A 147 15.24 -20.97 4.09
C LEU A 147 13.91 -20.69 3.38
N HIS A 148 12.88 -21.53 3.55
CA HIS A 148 11.72 -21.47 2.68
C HIS A 148 10.51 -20.75 3.28
N ALA A 149 10.28 -20.88 4.60
CA ALA A 149 9.02 -20.46 5.20
C ALA A 149 9.13 -19.50 6.39
N ILE A 150 10.33 -19.26 6.94
CA ILE A 150 10.48 -18.25 8.00
C ILE A 150 10.30 -16.84 7.43
N ARG A 151 9.61 -15.98 8.18
CA ARG A 151 9.26 -14.58 7.82
C ARG A 151 10.45 -13.76 7.33
N THR A 152 11.60 -13.91 7.99
CA THR A 152 12.85 -13.20 7.67
C THR A 152 13.29 -13.42 6.21
N MET A 153 12.82 -14.50 5.57
CA MET A 153 13.12 -14.76 4.16
C MET A 153 12.35 -13.88 3.20
N ASN A 154 11.22 -13.26 3.59
CA ASN A 154 10.52 -12.29 2.75
C ASN A 154 11.48 -11.15 2.33
N PRO A 155 11.98 -10.30 3.26
CA PRO A 155 12.90 -9.22 2.90
C PRO A 155 14.26 -9.74 2.41
N ASN A 156 14.83 -10.77 3.05
CA ASN A 156 16.19 -11.20 2.75
C ASN A 156 16.34 -11.83 1.36
N ARG A 157 15.30 -12.51 0.86
CA ARG A 157 15.30 -13.02 -0.52
C ARG A 157 15.23 -11.89 -1.52
N THR A 158 14.48 -10.83 -1.22
CA THR A 158 14.43 -9.63 -2.07
C THR A 158 15.79 -8.93 -2.09
N SER A 159 16.40 -8.70 -0.93
CA SER A 159 17.76 -8.15 -0.83
C SER A 159 18.78 -8.99 -1.61
N TYR A 160 18.74 -10.31 -1.46
CA TYR A 160 19.63 -11.22 -2.19
C TYR A 160 19.39 -11.21 -3.71
N SER A 161 18.15 -11.31 -4.15
CA SER A 161 17.81 -11.46 -5.57
C SER A 161 18.06 -10.18 -6.36
N LEU A 162 17.79 -9.03 -5.72
CA LEU A 162 17.97 -7.70 -6.30
C LEU A 162 19.34 -7.08 -5.97
N ASP A 163 20.13 -7.71 -5.09
CA ASP A 163 21.49 -7.30 -4.70
C ASP A 163 21.52 -5.96 -3.98
N PHE A 164 20.68 -5.81 -2.96
CA PHE A 164 20.64 -4.61 -2.12
C PHE A 164 21.42 -4.84 -0.82
N THR A 165 22.19 -3.83 -0.42
CA THR A 165 23.17 -3.95 0.68
C THR A 165 22.73 -3.25 1.97
N GLY A 166 21.56 -2.61 1.97
CA GLY A 166 20.99 -1.96 3.14
C GLY A 166 20.37 -2.93 4.17
N PRO A 167 19.79 -2.40 5.26
CA PRO A 167 19.14 -3.20 6.29
C PRO A 167 17.98 -4.01 5.73
N SER A 168 17.84 -5.27 6.14
CA SER A 168 16.84 -6.20 5.61
C SER A 168 16.23 -6.99 6.76
N PHE A 169 14.98 -6.70 7.11
CA PHE A 169 14.34 -7.32 8.27
C PHE A 169 12.80 -7.30 8.20
N THR A 170 12.20 -8.13 9.04
CA THR A 170 10.75 -8.17 9.26
C THR A 170 10.41 -7.57 10.63
N VAL A 171 9.36 -6.75 10.68
CA VAL A 171 8.77 -6.21 11.92
C VAL A 171 7.36 -6.76 12.13
N ASP A 172 7.00 -6.97 13.39
CA ASP A 172 5.67 -7.36 13.84
C ASP A 172 5.21 -6.44 14.98
N SER A 173 4.22 -5.62 14.67
CA SER A 173 3.45 -4.84 15.63
C SER A 173 1.94 -5.06 15.39
N ALA A 174 1.56 -6.28 15.02
CA ALA A 174 0.22 -6.67 14.58
C ALA A 174 -0.28 -5.82 13.38
N CYS A 175 -1.50 -5.30 13.43
CA CYS A 175 -2.13 -4.59 12.32
C CYS A 175 -1.37 -3.33 11.85
N SER A 176 -0.53 -2.74 12.70
CA SER A 176 0.28 -1.55 12.37
C SER A 176 1.67 -1.86 11.83
N SER A 177 2.02 -3.14 11.63
CA SER A 177 3.37 -3.57 11.25
C SER A 177 3.93 -2.84 10.03
N SER A 178 3.15 -2.72 8.94
CA SER A 178 3.62 -2.03 7.73
C SER A 178 3.83 -0.52 7.93
N SER A 179 3.05 0.13 8.81
CA SER A 179 3.28 1.54 9.15
C SER A 179 4.48 1.72 10.09
N VAL A 180 4.79 0.75 10.96
CA VAL A 180 6.04 0.75 11.74
C VAL A 180 7.25 0.51 10.84
N ALA A 181 7.14 -0.39 9.86
CA ALA A 181 8.16 -0.57 8.81
C ALA A 181 8.37 0.73 8.02
N PHE A 182 7.27 1.42 7.67
CA PHE A 182 7.31 2.71 6.99
C PHE A 182 7.99 3.79 7.83
N TRP A 183 7.63 3.92 9.11
CA TRP A 183 8.30 4.82 10.06
C TRP A 183 9.81 4.55 10.12
N SER A 184 10.21 3.28 10.19
CA SER A 184 11.62 2.88 10.26
C SER A 184 12.38 3.27 8.99
N ALA A 185 11.77 3.06 7.82
CA ALA A 185 12.35 3.42 6.52
C ALA A 185 12.50 4.93 6.35
N VAL A 186 11.44 5.71 6.65
CA VAL A 186 11.47 7.17 6.55
C VAL A 186 12.57 7.75 7.43
N ASN A 187 12.68 7.29 8.68
CA ASN A 187 13.74 7.75 9.58
C ASN A 187 15.14 7.30 9.15
N SER A 188 15.27 6.10 8.58
CA SER A 188 16.55 5.63 8.05
C SER A 188 17.04 6.47 6.85
N ILE A 189 16.12 6.87 5.95
CA ILE A 189 16.45 7.76 4.83
C ILE A 189 16.79 9.17 5.34
N ARG A 190 15.99 9.72 6.26
CA ARG A 190 16.24 11.05 6.87
C ARG A 190 17.60 11.11 7.55
N ALA A 191 17.98 10.04 8.27
CA ALA A 191 19.27 9.92 8.95
C ALA A 191 20.44 9.59 8.01
N GLY A 192 20.18 9.26 6.73
CA GLY A 192 21.23 8.86 5.78
C GLY A 192 21.80 7.46 6.05
N HIS A 193 21.08 6.59 6.76
CA HIS A 193 21.47 5.19 6.93
C HIS A 193 21.24 4.36 5.67
N VAL A 194 20.28 4.76 4.84
CA VAL A 194 19.97 4.18 3.53
C VAL A 194 19.69 5.28 2.52
N ASP A 195 19.97 5.02 1.25
CA ASP A 195 19.74 5.98 0.16
C ASP A 195 18.29 5.90 -0.36
N ALA A 196 17.73 4.69 -0.33
CA ALA A 196 16.35 4.39 -0.64
C ALA A 196 15.85 3.22 0.21
N ALA A 197 14.55 2.98 0.21
CA ALA A 197 13.94 1.88 0.95
C ALA A 197 12.75 1.28 0.21
N ILE A 198 12.61 -0.03 0.30
CA ILE A 198 11.34 -0.72 0.03
C ILE A 198 10.66 -0.98 1.37
N VAL A 199 9.43 -0.52 1.49
CA VAL A 199 8.56 -0.84 2.63
C VAL A 199 7.46 -1.76 2.12
N SER A 200 7.23 -2.88 2.80
CA SER A 200 6.30 -3.90 2.32
C SER A 200 5.50 -4.53 3.43
N GLY A 201 4.28 -4.95 3.12
CA GLY A 201 3.43 -5.75 3.99
C GLY A 201 3.04 -7.04 3.30
N CYS A 202 3.07 -8.15 4.04
CA CYS A 202 2.64 -9.45 3.55
C CYS A 202 1.65 -10.09 4.51
N GLN A 203 0.46 -10.41 3.99
CA GLN A 203 -0.56 -11.13 4.73
C GLN A 203 -1.31 -12.10 3.81
N LEU A 204 -1.29 -13.38 4.17
CA LEU A 204 -2.06 -14.46 3.56
C LEU A 204 -2.86 -15.20 4.63
N ASN A 205 -3.97 -15.81 4.24
CA ASN A 205 -4.91 -16.50 5.12
C ASN A 205 -4.92 -17.99 4.84
N LEU A 206 -3.77 -18.65 5.02
CA LEU A 206 -3.62 -20.07 4.65
C LEU A 206 -4.13 -21.02 5.73
N HIS A 207 -4.34 -20.55 6.98
CA HIS A 207 -4.82 -21.39 8.07
C HIS A 207 -5.90 -20.67 8.93
N PRO A 208 -7.01 -21.35 9.30
CA PRO A 208 -8.14 -20.69 9.98
C PRO A 208 -7.91 -20.39 11.47
N SER A 209 -6.88 -20.96 12.11
CA SER A 209 -6.67 -20.86 13.57
C SER A 209 -6.74 -19.43 14.13
N LEU A 210 -6.18 -18.46 13.40
CA LEU A 210 -6.16 -17.07 13.86
C LEU A 210 -7.51 -16.39 13.72
N LEU A 211 -8.24 -16.67 12.64
CA LEU A 211 -9.62 -16.23 12.50
C LEU A 211 -10.46 -16.77 13.66
N VAL A 212 -10.33 -18.05 13.98
CA VAL A 212 -11.03 -18.67 15.11
C VAL A 212 -10.67 -18.00 16.44
N GLY A 213 -9.38 -17.73 16.67
CA GLY A 213 -8.92 -16.99 17.85
C GLY A 213 -9.54 -15.58 17.92
N TYR A 214 -9.58 -14.86 16.81
CA TYR A 214 -10.21 -13.54 16.72
C TYR A 214 -11.72 -13.55 16.97
N MET A 215 -12.41 -14.61 16.56
CA MET A 215 -13.82 -14.81 16.91
C MET A 215 -14.00 -15.03 18.41
N GLN A 216 -13.11 -15.80 19.06
CA GLN A 216 -13.19 -16.09 20.49
C GLN A 216 -12.99 -14.84 21.36
N ILE A 217 -12.15 -13.91 20.92
CA ILE A 217 -11.91 -12.63 21.62
C ILE A 217 -12.84 -11.49 21.12
N GLY A 218 -13.78 -11.79 20.21
CA GLY A 218 -14.82 -10.87 19.78
C GLY A 218 -14.35 -9.71 18.88
N ILE A 219 -13.24 -9.85 18.16
CA ILE A 219 -12.75 -8.80 17.24
C ILE A 219 -13.10 -9.06 15.78
N ALA A 220 -13.30 -10.32 15.38
CA ALA A 220 -13.72 -10.67 14.03
C ALA A 220 -15.24 -10.64 13.86
N SER A 221 -15.70 -10.20 12.69
CA SER A 221 -17.12 -10.16 12.33
C SER A 221 -17.69 -11.58 12.28
N ALA A 222 -18.82 -11.79 12.95
CA ALA A 222 -19.59 -13.03 12.88
C ALA A 222 -20.48 -13.07 11.63
N MET A 223 -20.90 -11.91 11.14
CA MET A 223 -21.69 -11.77 9.92
C MET A 223 -20.88 -11.89 8.63
N GLY A 224 -19.54 -11.94 8.72
CA GLY A 224 -18.69 -12.07 7.55
C GLY A 224 -18.68 -10.81 6.68
N ASN A 225 -18.70 -9.64 7.28
CA ASN A 225 -18.54 -8.38 6.54
C ASN A 225 -17.75 -7.36 7.36
N SER A 226 -17.03 -6.47 6.68
CA SER A 226 -16.46 -5.29 7.34
C SER A 226 -17.35 -4.10 7.01
N ARG A 227 -17.92 -3.48 8.06
CA ARG A 227 -18.85 -2.34 7.95
C ARG A 227 -18.39 -1.20 8.85
N PRO A 228 -17.23 -0.60 8.58
CA PRO A 228 -16.67 0.44 9.43
C PRO A 228 -17.61 1.63 9.54
N PHE A 229 -17.76 2.12 10.77
CA PHE A 229 -18.56 3.28 11.17
C PHE A 229 -20.09 3.09 11.09
N ASP A 230 -20.56 1.93 10.60
CA ASP A 230 -21.98 1.63 10.43
C ASP A 230 -22.61 1.09 11.72
N ALA A 231 -23.91 1.32 11.90
CA ALA A 231 -24.68 0.83 13.04
C ALA A 231 -24.68 -0.71 13.17
N SER A 232 -24.51 -1.42 12.06
CA SER A 232 -24.42 -2.88 12.00
C SER A 232 -22.98 -3.42 12.02
N SER A 233 -22.00 -2.61 12.40
CA SER A 233 -20.63 -3.07 12.67
C SER A 233 -20.59 -4.12 13.80
N ASP A 234 -19.98 -5.28 13.52
CA ASP A 234 -19.81 -6.38 14.49
C ASP A 234 -18.38 -6.93 14.58
N GLY A 235 -17.43 -6.40 13.82
CA GLY A 235 -16.03 -6.79 13.86
C GLY A 235 -15.31 -6.62 12.53
N MET A 236 -14.03 -6.99 12.51
CA MET A 236 -13.20 -6.96 11.31
C MET A 236 -13.38 -8.22 10.47
N LEU A 237 -13.18 -8.09 9.16
CA LEU A 237 -13.11 -9.23 8.25
C LEU A 237 -11.66 -9.47 7.80
N LYS A 238 -11.08 -10.62 8.15
CA LYS A 238 -9.67 -10.94 7.84
C LYS A 238 -9.49 -11.28 6.36
N THR A 239 -8.56 -10.62 5.67
CA THR A 239 -8.32 -10.76 4.21
C THR A 239 -6.83 -10.73 3.86
N GLU A 240 -6.49 -10.99 2.59
CA GLU A 240 -5.12 -11.12 2.09
C GLU A 240 -4.64 -9.86 1.37
N ALA A 241 -3.37 -9.49 1.53
CA ALA A 241 -2.69 -8.55 0.65
C ALA A 241 -1.16 -8.67 0.76
N VAL A 242 -0.47 -8.51 -0.37
CA VAL A 242 0.99 -8.34 -0.43
C VAL A 242 1.25 -7.06 -1.21
N ASN A 243 1.93 -6.10 -0.60
CA ASN A 243 2.12 -4.77 -1.18
C ASN A 243 3.51 -4.20 -0.86
N ALA A 244 3.97 -3.26 -1.67
CA ALA A 244 5.22 -2.55 -1.47
C ALA A 244 5.14 -1.09 -1.93
N LEU A 245 5.92 -0.25 -1.26
CA LEU A 245 6.21 1.14 -1.60
C LEU A 245 7.73 1.30 -1.76
N PHE A 246 8.15 2.11 -2.73
CA PHE A 246 9.54 2.52 -2.91
C PHE A 246 9.72 3.98 -2.49
N LEU A 247 10.61 4.22 -1.54
CA LEU A 247 10.88 5.53 -0.95
C LEU A 247 12.33 5.94 -1.20
N GLN A 248 12.53 7.24 -1.38
CA GLN A 248 13.86 7.84 -1.52
C GLN A 248 13.76 9.34 -1.20
N LYS A 249 14.89 10.05 -1.24
CA LYS A 249 14.89 11.51 -1.21
C LYS A 249 14.38 12.09 -2.54
N ALA A 250 13.69 13.22 -2.49
CA ALA A 250 13.08 13.86 -3.67
C ALA A 250 14.10 14.11 -4.78
N LYS A 251 15.33 14.50 -4.45
CA LYS A 251 16.41 14.73 -5.43
C LYS A 251 16.76 13.52 -6.30
N HIS A 252 16.47 12.30 -5.85
CA HIS A 252 16.71 11.07 -6.60
C HIS A 252 15.48 10.58 -7.38
N ALA A 253 14.30 11.16 -7.11
CA ALA A 253 13.04 10.69 -7.67
C ALA A 253 12.90 10.96 -9.16
N ARG A 254 12.38 9.97 -9.89
CA ARG A 254 11.90 10.11 -11.30
C ARG A 254 10.37 10.27 -11.37
N ARG A 255 9.68 9.77 -10.34
CA ARG A 255 8.24 9.91 -10.09
C ARG A 255 8.05 10.24 -8.62
N VAL A 256 7.05 11.05 -8.29
CA VAL A 256 6.65 11.30 -6.89
C VAL A 256 5.14 11.26 -6.79
N TYR A 257 4.61 10.35 -5.97
CA TYR A 257 3.19 10.32 -5.61
C TYR A 257 2.87 11.31 -4.49
N ALA A 258 3.68 11.29 -3.43
CA ALA A 258 3.52 12.14 -2.26
C ALA A 258 4.85 12.26 -1.50
N SER A 259 5.01 13.34 -0.74
CA SER A 259 6.03 13.43 0.30
C SER A 259 5.49 13.00 1.66
N VAL A 260 6.40 12.76 2.61
CA VAL A 260 6.10 12.35 3.98
C VAL A 260 6.57 13.44 4.96
N PRO A 261 5.74 14.48 5.23
CA PRO A 261 6.08 15.50 6.21
C PRO A 261 6.31 14.94 7.61
N ALA A 262 5.48 14.00 8.06
CA ALA A 262 5.57 13.43 9.39
C ALA A 262 5.09 11.98 9.41
N VAL A 263 5.71 11.18 10.29
CA VAL A 263 5.24 9.86 10.66
C VAL A 263 5.57 9.64 12.13
N ARG A 264 4.55 9.38 12.94
CA ARG A 264 4.67 9.18 14.38
C ARG A 264 4.14 7.81 14.77
N PHE A 265 4.76 7.24 15.80
CA PHE A 265 4.41 5.95 16.36
C PHE A 265 4.43 6.03 17.89
N TYR A 266 3.33 5.63 18.54
CA TYR A 266 3.18 5.55 19.99
C TYR A 266 2.64 4.19 20.45
N SER A 267 2.80 3.90 21.74
CA SER A 267 2.06 2.85 22.44
C SER A 267 0.88 3.46 23.20
N ALA A 268 -0.24 2.75 23.23
CA ALA A 268 -1.40 3.06 24.06
C ALA A 268 -1.06 2.99 25.56
N GLY A 269 0.01 2.28 25.95
CA GLY A 269 0.39 2.09 27.35
C GLY A 269 -0.59 1.19 28.11
N TYR A 270 -0.79 1.48 29.40
CA TYR A 270 -1.70 0.72 30.24
C TYR A 270 -3.16 1.14 30.03
N MET A 271 -4.03 0.19 29.71
CA MET A 271 -5.48 0.36 29.60
C MET A 271 -6.16 -0.55 30.63
N PRO A 272 -6.92 -0.01 31.61
CA PRO A 272 -7.57 -0.83 32.64
C PRO A 272 -8.61 -1.80 32.07
N GLU A 273 -9.16 -1.53 30.90
CA GLU A 273 -10.14 -2.36 30.21
C GLU A 273 -9.52 -3.56 29.46
N GLY A 274 -8.21 -3.56 29.23
CA GLY A 274 -7.48 -4.65 28.59
C GLY A 274 -6.50 -4.20 27.49
N ILE A 275 -5.53 -5.06 27.18
CA ILE A 275 -4.46 -4.79 26.19
C ILE A 275 -4.99 -4.54 24.76
N ASN A 276 -6.16 -5.09 24.44
CA ASN A 276 -6.78 -4.99 23.13
C ASN A 276 -7.76 -3.82 22.98
N VAL A 277 -7.88 -2.97 24.00
CA VAL A 277 -8.77 -1.81 23.98
C VAL A 277 -8.02 -0.59 23.45
N PRO A 278 -8.50 0.06 22.37
CA PRO A 278 -7.84 1.23 21.80
C PRO A 278 -7.97 2.46 22.70
N SER A 279 -6.93 3.30 22.72
CA SER A 279 -6.85 4.51 23.54
C SER A 279 -7.12 5.76 22.70
N ASP A 280 -8.30 6.36 22.88
CA ASP A 280 -8.68 7.62 22.24
C ASP A 280 -7.78 8.79 22.67
N ILE A 281 -7.31 8.79 23.92
CA ILE A 281 -6.37 9.78 24.46
C ILE A 281 -5.03 9.71 23.72
N MET A 282 -4.45 8.50 23.58
CA MET A 282 -3.17 8.34 22.92
C MET A 282 -3.27 8.53 21.42
N GLU A 283 -4.40 8.18 20.81
CA GLU A 283 -4.69 8.48 19.41
C GLU A 283 -4.85 9.98 19.16
N THR A 284 -5.58 10.71 20.01
CA THR A 284 -5.69 12.17 19.96
C THR A 284 -4.32 12.82 20.05
N LYS A 285 -3.47 12.35 20.98
CA LYS A 285 -2.10 12.82 21.14
C LYS A 285 -1.26 12.55 19.89
N LEU A 286 -1.37 11.35 19.32
CA LEU A 286 -0.69 10.96 18.09
C LEU A 286 -1.01 11.93 16.96
N ILE A 287 -2.30 12.15 16.68
CA ILE A 287 -2.75 13.05 15.60
C ILE A 287 -2.20 14.48 15.80
N ILE A 288 -2.34 15.02 17.01
CA ILE A 288 -1.86 16.37 17.33
C ILE A 288 -0.35 16.49 17.12
N ASP A 289 0.43 15.50 17.58
CA ASP A 289 1.89 15.57 17.52
C ASP A 289 2.44 15.33 16.10
N THR A 290 1.75 14.54 15.26
CA THR A 290 2.07 14.42 13.83
C THR A 290 1.84 15.73 13.10
N LEU A 291 0.68 16.37 13.29
CA LEU A 291 0.38 17.67 12.67
C LEU A 291 1.36 18.76 13.12
N LYS A 292 1.74 18.77 14.40
CA LYS A 292 2.77 19.67 14.93
C LYS A 292 4.16 19.42 14.34
N GLU A 293 4.59 18.17 14.17
CA GLU A 293 5.87 17.84 13.51
C GLU A 293 5.91 18.39 12.09
N ALA A 294 4.81 18.26 11.36
CA ALA A 294 4.69 18.73 9.98
C ALA A 294 4.40 20.23 9.86
N ASN A 295 4.13 20.92 10.98
CA ASN A 295 3.64 22.31 11.01
C ASN A 295 2.41 22.53 10.13
N VAL A 296 1.41 21.64 10.24
CA VAL A 296 0.15 21.67 9.50
C VAL A 296 -1.00 22.05 10.43
N ASP A 297 -1.83 23.01 10.02
CA ASP A 297 -3.05 23.37 10.74
C ASP A 297 -4.09 22.26 10.55
N PRO A 298 -4.76 21.77 11.62
CA PRO A 298 -5.87 20.82 11.49
C PRO A 298 -6.94 21.25 10.47
N ASN A 299 -7.10 22.56 10.24
CA ASN A 299 -8.02 23.11 9.24
C ASN A 299 -7.64 22.81 7.79
N GLU A 300 -6.38 22.49 7.51
CA GLU A 300 -5.88 22.09 6.19
C GLU A 300 -6.23 20.64 5.86
N ILE A 301 -6.65 19.84 6.86
CA ILE A 301 -7.06 18.45 6.64
C ILE A 301 -8.54 18.40 6.22
N GLN A 302 -8.78 17.83 5.04
CA GLN A 302 -10.13 17.56 4.55
C GLN A 302 -10.57 16.11 4.80
N TYR A 303 -9.62 15.16 4.74
CA TYR A 303 -9.90 13.73 4.75
C TYR A 303 -8.90 12.98 5.63
N VAL A 304 -9.40 12.02 6.40
CA VAL A 304 -8.60 11.04 7.17
C VAL A 304 -8.86 9.65 6.62
N GLU A 305 -7.78 8.95 6.21
CA GLU A 305 -7.84 7.51 5.98
C GLU A 305 -7.69 6.81 7.34
N ALA A 306 -8.83 6.47 7.93
CA ALA A 306 -8.93 5.87 9.24
C ALA A 306 -8.49 4.39 9.24
N HIS A 307 -8.11 3.90 10.42
CA HIS A 307 -7.90 2.50 10.66
C HIS A 307 -9.19 1.71 10.46
N GLY A 308 -10.32 2.17 11.01
CA GLY A 308 -11.69 1.80 10.62
C GLY A 308 -11.90 0.31 10.36
N THR A 309 -11.91 -0.50 11.41
CA THR A 309 -11.99 -1.97 11.25
C THR A 309 -13.41 -2.50 11.18
N GLY A 310 -14.41 -1.71 11.58
CA GLY A 310 -15.76 -2.22 11.82
C GLY A 310 -15.93 -2.82 13.20
N THR A 311 -15.03 -2.52 14.14
CA THR A 311 -15.21 -2.92 15.55
C THR A 311 -15.94 -1.82 16.30
N GLN A 312 -16.96 -2.17 17.09
CA GLN A 312 -17.80 -1.16 17.75
C GLN A 312 -17.02 -0.23 18.69
N VAL A 313 -16.03 -0.76 19.41
CA VAL A 313 -15.20 0.01 20.34
C VAL A 313 -14.12 0.78 19.58
N GLY A 314 -13.45 0.14 18.62
CA GLY A 314 -12.37 0.76 17.85
C GLY A 314 -12.85 1.93 17.00
N ASP A 315 -13.89 1.71 16.19
CA ASP A 315 -14.43 2.77 15.33
C ASP A 315 -14.94 3.96 16.15
N ARG A 316 -15.54 3.72 17.31
CA ARG A 316 -15.97 4.81 18.20
C ARG A 316 -14.79 5.61 18.75
N ASN A 317 -13.78 4.93 19.28
CA ASN A 317 -12.64 5.59 19.91
C ASN A 317 -11.83 6.39 18.89
N GLU A 318 -11.60 5.82 17.70
CA GLU A 318 -10.90 6.49 16.59
C GLU A 318 -11.68 7.72 16.11
N ILE A 319 -12.97 7.60 15.85
CA ILE A 319 -13.76 8.74 15.38
C ILE A 319 -13.91 9.81 16.47
N ASN A 320 -13.93 9.44 17.76
CA ASN A 320 -13.88 10.41 18.84
C ASN A 320 -12.56 11.20 18.85
N ALA A 321 -11.42 10.53 18.63
CA ALA A 321 -10.12 11.20 18.52
C ALA A 321 -10.09 12.16 17.32
N VAL A 322 -10.51 11.70 16.13
CA VAL A 322 -10.64 12.54 14.92
C VAL A 322 -11.55 13.74 15.19
N HIS A 323 -12.74 13.50 15.73
CA HIS A 323 -13.71 14.55 16.03
C HIS A 323 -13.14 15.58 17.02
N GLY A 324 -12.46 15.12 18.07
CA GLY A 324 -11.88 15.95 19.12
C GLY A 324 -10.72 16.83 18.64
N VAL A 325 -9.91 16.36 17.68
CA VAL A 325 -8.78 17.12 17.11
C VAL A 325 -9.24 18.13 16.06
N PHE A 326 -10.07 17.72 15.10
CA PHE A 326 -10.42 18.58 13.97
C PHE A 326 -11.58 19.55 14.26
N GLN A 327 -12.42 19.25 15.25
CA GLN A 327 -13.48 20.12 15.79
C GLN A 327 -14.33 20.83 14.73
N ARG A 328 -14.64 20.11 13.64
CA ARG A 328 -15.42 20.62 12.51
C ARG A 328 -16.86 20.94 12.90
N ASP A 329 -17.46 21.84 12.14
CA ASP A 329 -18.90 22.10 12.16
C ASP A 329 -19.61 21.28 11.06
N PRO A 330 -20.94 21.08 11.15
CA PRO A 330 -21.67 20.25 10.19
C PRO A 330 -21.72 20.80 8.75
N THR A 331 -21.42 22.08 8.52
CA THR A 331 -21.37 22.67 7.18
C THR A 331 -20.05 22.37 6.46
N ARG A 332 -19.01 22.01 7.21
CA ARG A 332 -17.69 21.63 6.71
C ARG A 332 -17.14 20.44 7.53
N PRO A 333 -17.78 19.26 7.43
CA PRO A 333 -17.35 18.10 8.19
C PRO A 333 -15.94 17.65 7.81
N ILE A 334 -15.27 16.97 8.73
CA ILE A 334 -14.07 16.22 8.39
C ILE A 334 -14.52 14.94 7.69
N LEU A 335 -13.96 14.68 6.51
CA LEU A 335 -14.26 13.46 5.78
C LEU A 335 -13.45 12.31 6.37
N VAL A 336 -14.06 11.14 6.49
CA VAL A 336 -13.38 9.92 6.92
C VAL A 336 -13.70 8.78 5.97
N GLY A 337 -12.74 7.89 5.80
CA GLY A 337 -12.92 6.68 5.02
C GLY A 337 -11.89 5.64 5.42
N THR A 338 -12.09 4.42 4.91
CA THR A 338 -11.13 3.34 5.11
C THR A 338 -11.21 2.33 3.99
N ILE A 339 -10.06 1.94 3.46
CA ILE A 339 -9.94 0.91 2.43
C ILE A 339 -10.45 -0.46 2.92
N LYS A 340 -10.47 -0.68 4.24
CA LYS A 340 -10.89 -1.96 4.84
C LYS A 340 -12.36 -2.29 4.55
N SER A 341 -13.17 -1.27 4.31
CA SER A 341 -14.53 -1.46 3.84
C SER A 341 -14.58 -2.17 2.47
N ASN A 342 -13.63 -1.85 1.57
CA ASN A 342 -13.56 -2.36 0.21
C ASN A 342 -12.88 -3.73 0.11
N ILE A 343 -11.78 -3.93 0.86
CA ILE A 343 -10.92 -5.12 0.74
C ILE A 343 -10.81 -5.94 2.03
N GLY A 344 -11.53 -5.59 3.09
CA GLY A 344 -11.37 -6.20 4.41
C GLY A 344 -10.07 -5.77 5.10
N HIS A 345 -9.78 -6.38 6.24
CA HIS A 345 -8.60 -6.10 7.03
C HIS A 345 -7.44 -7.05 6.68
N THR A 346 -6.42 -6.48 6.05
CA THR A 346 -5.20 -7.17 5.59
C THR A 346 -4.06 -7.17 6.62
N GLU A 347 -4.41 -7.09 7.92
CA GLU A 347 -3.50 -7.11 9.08
C GLU A 347 -2.17 -6.37 8.87
N ALA A 348 -1.04 -7.09 8.81
CA ALA A 348 0.30 -6.53 8.67
C ALA A 348 0.42 -5.56 7.48
N SER A 349 -0.30 -5.84 6.39
CA SER A 349 -0.31 -5.08 5.14
C SER A 349 -1.24 -3.87 5.15
N SER A 350 -2.00 -3.66 6.22
CA SER A 350 -3.13 -2.73 6.22
C SER A 350 -2.74 -1.25 6.15
N GLY A 351 -1.60 -0.87 6.74
CA GLY A 351 -1.10 0.50 6.69
C GLY A 351 -0.77 0.94 5.26
N ILE A 352 -0.03 0.12 4.52
CA ILE A 352 0.29 0.38 3.11
C ILE A 352 -0.97 0.39 2.24
N CYS A 353 -1.97 -0.45 2.51
CA CYS A 353 -3.24 -0.40 1.79
C CYS A 353 -3.92 0.98 1.93
N GLY A 354 -3.97 1.53 3.14
CA GLY A 354 -4.51 2.88 3.40
C GLY A 354 -3.70 3.99 2.72
N MET A 355 -2.37 3.87 2.76
CA MET A 355 -1.49 4.78 2.03
C MET A 355 -1.75 4.72 0.52
N ILE A 356 -1.82 3.53 -0.09
CA ILE A 356 -2.10 3.34 -1.52
C ILE A 356 -3.43 4.00 -1.92
N LYS A 357 -4.51 3.80 -1.16
CA LYS A 357 -5.79 4.49 -1.42
C LYS A 357 -5.64 6.01 -1.37
N SER A 358 -4.84 6.53 -0.43
CA SER A 358 -4.58 7.96 -0.30
C SER A 358 -3.75 8.51 -1.46
N LEU A 359 -2.74 7.77 -1.94
CA LEU A 359 -1.98 8.12 -3.14
C LEU A 359 -2.86 8.13 -4.40
N LEU A 360 -3.75 7.14 -4.54
CA LEU A 360 -4.75 7.11 -5.61
C LEU A 360 -5.72 8.31 -5.55
N ALA A 361 -6.04 8.78 -4.34
CA ALA A 361 -6.86 9.97 -4.15
C ALA A 361 -6.13 11.25 -4.60
N PHE A 362 -4.82 11.36 -4.34
CA PHE A 362 -4.01 12.45 -4.87
C PHE A 362 -3.92 12.44 -6.40
N GLU A 363 -3.66 11.26 -6.99
CA GLU A 363 -3.51 11.10 -8.45
C GLU A 363 -4.81 11.40 -9.21
N SER A 364 -5.96 11.00 -8.64
CA SER A 364 -7.27 11.20 -9.28
C SER A 364 -7.95 12.52 -8.90
N GLY A 365 -7.52 13.17 -7.81
CA GLY A 365 -8.24 14.28 -7.20
C GLY A 365 -9.57 13.89 -6.56
N LEU A 366 -9.83 12.59 -6.35
CA LEU A 366 -11.08 12.06 -5.81
C LEU A 366 -10.78 11.08 -4.67
N ILE A 367 -11.48 11.21 -3.55
CA ILE A 367 -11.47 10.24 -2.46
C ILE A 367 -12.35 9.05 -2.85
N ALA A 368 -11.80 7.85 -2.83
CA ALA A 368 -12.57 6.63 -3.11
C ALA A 368 -13.58 6.34 -1.98
N PRO A 369 -14.81 5.93 -2.32
CA PRO A 369 -15.88 5.70 -1.35
C PRO A 369 -15.66 4.44 -0.51
N ASN A 370 -16.18 4.49 0.72
CA ASN A 370 -16.37 3.32 1.55
C ASN A 370 -17.44 2.40 0.93
N PHE A 371 -17.22 1.10 1.08
CA PHE A 371 -18.17 0.06 0.70
C PHE A 371 -19.01 -0.35 1.93
N LYS A 372 -20.31 -0.59 1.76
CA LYS A 372 -21.24 -1.01 2.83
C LYS A 372 -21.30 -0.09 4.07
N TYR A 373 -21.78 1.13 3.85
CA TYR A 373 -22.16 2.07 4.90
C TYR A 373 -23.57 2.60 4.60
N ASP A 374 -24.53 2.22 5.42
CA ASP A 374 -25.96 2.54 5.24
C ASP A 374 -26.45 3.50 6.33
N VAL A 375 -26.10 3.25 7.59
CA VAL A 375 -26.60 4.01 8.74
C VAL A 375 -25.45 4.32 9.70
N PRO A 376 -25.26 5.59 10.13
CA PRO A 376 -24.21 5.95 11.08
C PRO A 376 -24.36 5.18 12.39
N ASN A 377 -23.25 4.72 12.96
CA ASN A 377 -23.26 4.09 14.27
C ASN A 377 -23.74 5.09 15.34
N PRO A 378 -24.85 4.82 16.05
CA PRO A 378 -25.44 5.77 16.99
C PRO A 378 -24.57 6.00 18.24
N LYS A 379 -23.53 5.16 18.46
CA LYS A 379 -22.58 5.32 19.55
C LYS A 379 -21.44 6.30 19.22
N ILE A 380 -21.44 6.91 18.03
CA ILE A 380 -20.40 7.82 17.55
C ILE A 380 -21.01 9.21 17.34
N PRO A 381 -20.91 10.13 18.33
CA PRO A 381 -21.56 11.44 18.27
C PRO A 381 -21.17 12.28 17.05
N GLY A 382 -19.89 12.28 16.67
CA GLY A 382 -19.40 13.06 15.52
C GLY A 382 -20.09 12.72 14.20
N LEU A 383 -20.50 11.46 14.00
CA LEU A 383 -21.27 11.02 12.82
C LEU A 383 -22.72 11.50 12.88
N LEU A 384 -23.37 11.39 14.05
CA LEU A 384 -24.76 11.81 14.23
C LEU A 384 -24.94 13.33 14.14
N GLU A 385 -23.96 14.07 14.63
CA GLU A 385 -23.94 15.53 14.56
C GLU A 385 -23.56 16.05 13.16
N GLY A 386 -23.16 15.16 12.24
CA GLY A 386 -22.74 15.52 10.88
C GLY A 386 -21.43 16.30 10.84
N ARG A 387 -20.62 16.27 11.90
CA ARG A 387 -19.29 16.92 11.98
C ARG A 387 -18.18 16.04 11.42
N VAL A 388 -18.40 14.74 11.42
CA VAL A 388 -17.60 13.73 10.74
C VAL A 388 -18.49 13.08 9.69
N ALA A 389 -18.03 13.01 8.45
CA ALA A 389 -18.80 12.44 7.35
C ALA A 389 -18.03 11.30 6.67
N VAL A 390 -18.65 10.11 6.61
CA VAL A 390 -18.08 8.97 5.88
C VAL A 390 -18.20 9.24 4.39
N VAL A 391 -17.11 9.04 3.65
CA VAL A 391 -17.11 9.17 2.19
C VAL A 391 -17.86 7.99 1.58
N THR A 392 -19.07 8.23 1.10
CA THR A 392 -19.93 7.19 0.49
C THR A 392 -19.99 7.24 -1.01
N GLU A 393 -19.54 8.31 -1.66
CA GLU A 393 -19.41 8.45 -3.11
C GLU A 393 -18.03 9.03 -3.46
N PRO A 394 -17.52 8.85 -4.70
CA PRO A 394 -16.30 9.52 -5.14
C PRO A 394 -16.39 11.03 -4.89
N THR A 395 -15.55 11.53 -3.98
CA THR A 395 -15.67 12.91 -3.45
C THR A 395 -14.42 13.72 -3.79
N PRO A 396 -14.54 14.95 -4.33
CA PRO A 396 -13.38 15.78 -4.63
C PRO A 396 -12.45 15.99 -3.45
N LEU A 397 -11.15 15.76 -3.68
CA LEU A 397 -10.07 16.08 -2.76
C LEU A 397 -9.42 17.40 -3.15
N HIS A 398 -9.55 18.39 -2.29
CA HIS A 398 -8.97 19.73 -2.47
C HIS A 398 -7.79 19.99 -1.53
N ALA A 399 -7.72 19.30 -0.39
CA ALA A 399 -6.60 19.41 0.54
C ALA A 399 -5.33 18.76 -0.01
N ASP A 400 -4.19 19.31 0.42
CA ASP A 400 -2.87 18.79 0.07
C ASP A 400 -2.37 17.71 1.04
N TYR A 401 -3.07 17.48 2.15
CA TYR A 401 -2.65 16.56 3.20
C TYR A 401 -3.70 15.48 3.47
N ILE A 402 -3.22 14.24 3.65
CA ILE A 402 -4.03 13.12 4.13
C ILE A 402 -3.27 12.42 5.26
N PRO A 403 -3.77 12.47 6.52
CA PRO A 403 -3.36 11.53 7.56
C PRO A 403 -3.92 10.13 7.31
N VAL A 404 -3.09 9.13 7.57
CA VAL A 404 -3.40 7.70 7.46
C VAL A 404 -3.16 7.03 8.81
N ASN A 405 -4.23 6.59 9.45
CA ASN A 405 -4.19 5.89 10.74
C ASN A 405 -3.99 4.40 10.56
N CYS A 406 -3.08 3.82 11.35
CA CYS A 406 -2.88 2.39 11.42
C CYS A 406 -2.63 1.95 12.86
N LEU A 407 -3.62 1.29 13.46
CA LEU A 407 -3.66 0.99 14.88
C LEU A 407 -3.57 -0.53 15.09
N GLY A 408 -2.52 -0.99 15.76
CA GLY A 408 -2.31 -2.39 16.11
C GLY A 408 -3.14 -2.76 17.33
N PHE A 409 -3.81 -3.92 17.30
CA PHE A 409 -4.67 -4.35 18.41
C PHE A 409 -3.92 -4.48 19.75
N GLY A 410 -2.59 -4.69 19.74
CA GLY A 410 -1.75 -4.67 20.94
C GLY A 410 -1.39 -3.27 21.47
N GLY A 411 -2.01 -2.21 20.94
CA GLY A 411 -1.79 -0.83 21.37
C GLY A 411 -0.67 -0.07 20.64
N THR A 412 -0.18 -0.56 19.51
CA THR A 412 0.82 0.15 18.69
C THR A 412 0.11 1.07 17.70
N LEU A 413 0.15 2.38 17.92
CA LEU A 413 -0.59 3.39 17.16
C LEU A 413 0.35 4.16 16.22
N VAL A 414 0.08 4.17 14.91
CA VAL A 414 0.89 4.88 13.92
C VAL A 414 0.01 5.79 13.09
N GLU A 415 0.45 7.03 12.87
CA GLU A 415 -0.14 7.95 11.91
C GLU A 415 0.94 8.39 10.92
N VAL A 416 0.62 8.28 9.63
CA VAL A 416 1.43 8.79 8.54
C VAL A 416 0.73 10.00 7.96
N LEU A 417 1.40 11.15 7.91
CA LEU A 417 0.91 12.31 7.18
C LEU A 417 1.52 12.32 5.79
N LEU A 418 0.69 12.24 4.76
CA LEU A 418 1.09 12.32 3.36
C LEU A 418 0.79 13.71 2.81
N LYS A 419 1.69 14.24 1.98
CA LYS A 419 1.49 15.51 1.25
C LYS A 419 1.49 15.29 -0.26
N LYS A 420 0.46 15.81 -0.91
CA LYS A 420 0.25 15.77 -2.36
C LYS A 420 1.44 16.35 -3.12
N ASN A 421 1.83 15.71 -4.22
CA ASN A 421 2.73 16.31 -5.20
C ASN A 421 2.10 17.58 -5.80
N PRO A 422 2.70 18.77 -5.64
CA PRO A 422 2.04 20.01 -6.05
C PRO A 422 2.19 20.27 -7.56
N ILE A 423 2.89 19.40 -8.32
CA ILE A 423 2.88 19.45 -9.78
C ILE A 423 1.43 19.28 -10.26
N THR A 424 0.91 20.33 -10.87
CA THR A 424 -0.27 20.24 -11.72
C THR A 424 0.19 20.19 -13.17
N TYR A 425 -0.15 19.11 -13.87
CA TYR A 425 0.06 19.04 -15.31
C TYR A 425 -0.85 20.06 -15.98
N LYS A 426 -0.34 21.29 -16.17
CA LYS A 426 -0.92 22.19 -17.15
C LYS A 426 -0.73 21.50 -18.49
N ASN A 427 -1.83 21.05 -19.09
CA ASN A 427 -1.89 20.67 -20.49
C ASN A 427 -1.12 21.73 -21.30
N LYS A 428 0.15 21.49 -21.61
CA LYS A 428 0.96 22.33 -22.51
C LYS A 428 0.37 22.11 -23.90
N LYS A 429 -0.77 22.75 -24.17
CA LYS A 429 -1.48 22.66 -25.44
C LYS A 429 -0.69 23.28 -26.60
N ASP A 430 0.44 23.95 -26.34
CA ASP A 430 1.09 24.83 -27.32
C ASP A 430 2.54 24.51 -27.70
N VAL A 431 3.11 23.35 -27.34
CA VAL A 431 4.46 23.00 -27.81
C VAL A 431 4.46 21.62 -28.49
N GLN A 432 4.48 21.65 -29.84
CA GLN A 432 4.89 20.56 -30.75
C GLN A 432 4.40 19.12 -30.44
N GLN A 433 3.09 18.92 -30.27
CA GLN A 433 2.47 17.58 -30.28
C GLN A 433 2.42 16.92 -31.70
N SER A 434 3.22 17.39 -32.66
CA SER A 434 3.17 16.89 -34.05
C SER A 434 4.14 15.75 -34.34
N LEU A 435 5.19 15.54 -33.53
CA LEU A 435 6.19 14.50 -33.81
C LEU A 435 5.77 13.13 -33.24
N PRO A 436 6.05 12.02 -33.95
CA PRO A 436 5.88 10.69 -33.38
C PRO A 436 6.82 10.50 -32.17
N ARG A 437 6.42 9.66 -31.22
CA ARG A 437 7.19 9.22 -30.06
C ARG A 437 7.55 7.75 -30.25
N LEU A 438 8.81 7.41 -29.96
CA LEU A 438 9.26 6.03 -29.92
C LEU A 438 9.06 5.48 -28.51
N VAL A 439 8.36 4.37 -28.40
CA VAL A 439 8.28 3.55 -27.20
C VAL A 439 9.15 2.34 -27.40
N LEU A 440 10.08 2.11 -26.47
CA LEU A 440 10.80 0.86 -26.34
C LEU A 440 10.25 0.14 -25.10
N PHE A 441 10.16 -1.18 -25.14
CA PHE A 441 9.83 -1.95 -23.94
C PHE A 441 10.50 -3.34 -23.93
N PRO A 442 11.16 -3.71 -22.82
CA PRO A 442 11.73 -5.02 -22.60
C PRO A 442 10.77 -5.89 -21.78
N GLY A 443 10.57 -7.14 -22.20
CA GLY A 443 9.69 -8.09 -21.53
C GLY A 443 10.38 -9.40 -21.17
N THR A 444 9.86 -10.07 -20.13
CA THR A 444 10.18 -11.48 -19.85
C THR A 444 9.48 -12.41 -20.84
N ILE A 445 8.29 -12.00 -21.30
CA ILE A 445 7.45 -12.68 -22.29
C ILE A 445 6.90 -11.68 -23.32
N GLU A 446 6.42 -12.17 -24.45
CA GLU A 446 5.83 -11.35 -25.53
C GLU A 446 4.59 -10.58 -25.05
N ASP A 447 3.72 -11.22 -24.27
CA ASP A 447 2.49 -10.61 -23.73
C ASP A 447 2.75 -9.33 -22.91
N ALA A 448 3.90 -9.26 -22.22
CA ALA A 448 4.26 -8.06 -21.45
C ALA A 448 4.51 -6.85 -22.36
N ILE A 449 5.06 -7.09 -23.55
CA ILE A 449 5.33 -6.05 -24.55
C ILE A 449 4.04 -5.60 -25.18
N THR A 450 3.22 -6.55 -25.65
CA THR A 450 1.93 -6.23 -26.27
C THR A 450 1.05 -5.45 -25.30
N THR A 451 0.98 -5.86 -24.03
CA THR A 451 0.24 -5.14 -22.98
C THR A 451 0.66 -3.67 -22.86
N VAL A 452 1.97 -3.38 -22.84
CA VAL A 452 2.45 -2.00 -22.72
C VAL A 452 2.18 -1.19 -23.99
N LEU A 453 2.39 -1.78 -25.16
CA LEU A 453 2.13 -1.09 -26.44
C LEU A 453 0.64 -0.81 -26.63
N GLU A 454 -0.23 -1.77 -26.30
CA GLU A 454 -1.69 -1.60 -26.30
C GLU A 454 -2.14 -0.57 -25.27
N TYR A 455 -1.52 -0.52 -24.09
CA TYR A 455 -1.82 0.51 -23.10
C TYR A 455 -1.52 1.91 -23.65
N VAL A 456 -0.37 2.09 -24.30
CA VAL A 456 -0.03 3.37 -24.94
C VAL A 456 -1.02 3.73 -26.04
N GLU A 457 -1.39 2.77 -26.89
CA GLU A 457 -2.34 2.98 -27.98
C GLU A 457 -3.73 3.39 -27.47
N ASN A 458 -4.20 2.74 -26.40
CA ASN A 458 -5.51 2.97 -25.80
C ASN A 458 -5.57 4.25 -24.94
N ASN A 459 -4.43 4.89 -24.63
CA ASN A 459 -4.36 6.08 -23.79
C ASN A 459 -3.67 7.24 -24.54
N PRO A 460 -4.37 7.92 -25.48
CA PRO A 460 -3.74 8.88 -26.39
C PRO A 460 -3.30 10.20 -25.74
N ASP A 461 -3.71 10.45 -24.50
CA ASP A 461 -3.42 11.66 -23.74
C ASP A 461 -2.34 11.45 -22.67
N LEU A 462 -1.54 10.39 -22.78
CA LEU A 462 -0.39 10.15 -21.89
C LEU A 462 0.61 11.33 -21.96
N PRO A 463 1.13 11.78 -20.81
CA PRO A 463 2.09 12.89 -20.75
C PRO A 463 3.48 12.47 -21.28
N GLU A 464 4.30 13.45 -21.68
CA GLU A 464 5.65 13.18 -22.21
C GLU A 464 6.56 12.47 -21.18
N GLU A 465 6.36 12.81 -19.92
CA GLU A 465 7.04 12.24 -18.77
C GLU A 465 6.78 10.73 -18.66
N PHE A 466 5.58 10.25 -19.03
CA PHE A 466 5.28 8.82 -19.07
C PHE A 466 6.18 8.10 -20.10
N PHE A 467 6.30 8.65 -21.31
CA PHE A 467 7.16 8.09 -22.35
C PHE A 467 8.64 8.13 -21.95
N ALA A 468 9.08 9.20 -21.27
CA ALA A 468 10.44 9.32 -20.76
C ALA A 468 10.74 8.24 -19.69
N LEU A 469 9.82 8.02 -18.74
CA LEU A 469 9.96 6.96 -17.74
C LEU A 469 10.01 5.57 -18.39
N LEU A 470 9.11 5.29 -19.33
CA LEU A 470 9.05 4.00 -20.00
C LEU A 470 10.32 3.68 -20.80
N ASN A 471 10.86 4.68 -21.51
CA ASN A 471 12.11 4.51 -22.26
C ASN A 471 13.32 4.34 -21.33
N LYS A 472 13.33 4.95 -20.13
CA LYS A 472 14.38 4.70 -19.12
C LYS A 472 14.36 3.25 -18.63
N LEU A 473 13.20 2.62 -18.54
CA LEU A 473 13.05 1.20 -18.18
C LEU A 473 13.48 0.23 -19.30
N SER A 474 13.86 0.74 -20.48
CA SER A 474 14.10 -0.09 -21.65
C SER A 474 15.48 -0.73 -21.75
N PHE A 475 16.47 -0.15 -21.07
CA PHE A 475 17.85 -0.58 -21.13
C PHE A 475 18.15 -1.58 -20.03
N THR A 476 17.82 -2.86 -20.27
CA THR A 476 17.94 -3.93 -19.27
C THR A 476 18.81 -5.08 -19.79
N GLU A 477 19.36 -5.87 -18.86
CA GLU A 477 20.13 -7.06 -19.20
C GLU A 477 19.29 -8.03 -20.07
N PRO A 478 19.75 -8.41 -21.28
CA PRO A 478 18.99 -9.29 -22.17
C PRO A 478 18.63 -10.64 -21.57
N PHE A 479 19.42 -11.17 -20.63
CA PHE A 479 19.11 -12.45 -20.01
C PHE A 479 17.90 -12.38 -19.06
N ARG A 480 17.66 -11.25 -18.39
CA ARG A 480 16.52 -11.08 -17.46
C ARG A 480 15.22 -10.79 -18.21
N LYS A 481 15.32 -9.98 -19.26
CA LYS A 481 14.20 -9.65 -20.15
C LYS A 481 14.66 -10.00 -21.57
N PRO A 482 14.43 -11.22 -22.08
CA PRO A 482 14.94 -11.62 -23.39
C PRO A 482 14.15 -11.03 -24.56
N ILE A 483 12.90 -10.62 -24.34
CA ILE A 483 12.05 -10.11 -25.41
C ILE A 483 12.15 -8.59 -25.46
N ARG A 484 12.16 -8.03 -26.67
CA ARG A 484 12.22 -6.59 -26.92
C ARG A 484 11.14 -6.23 -27.93
N GLY A 485 10.45 -5.13 -27.70
CA GLY A 485 9.50 -4.56 -28.64
C GLY A 485 9.61 -3.05 -28.69
N TYR A 486 9.05 -2.49 -29.76
CA TYR A 486 8.95 -1.06 -29.93
C TYR A 486 7.63 -0.69 -30.62
N GLY A 487 7.19 0.55 -30.42
CA GLY A 487 6.06 1.14 -31.12
C GLY A 487 6.33 2.60 -31.45
N LEU A 488 5.78 3.06 -32.58
CA LEU A 488 5.79 4.47 -32.96
C LEU A 488 4.40 5.05 -32.73
N TYR A 489 4.31 6.01 -31.82
CA TYR A 489 3.05 6.62 -31.42
C TYR A 489 2.95 8.08 -31.87
N GLN A 490 1.89 8.44 -32.59
CA GLN A 490 1.62 9.81 -32.98
C GLN A 490 0.18 10.18 -32.63
N LYS A 491 0.00 11.23 -31.83
CA LYS A 491 -1.32 11.68 -31.39
C LYS A 491 -2.25 11.92 -32.60
N GLY A 492 -3.41 11.25 -32.63
CA GLY A 492 -4.41 11.41 -33.69
C GLY A 492 -4.19 10.59 -34.97
N LYS A 493 -3.18 9.71 -35.03
CA LYS A 493 -3.05 8.69 -36.08
C LYS A 493 -2.98 7.31 -35.42
N LYS A 494 -3.69 6.32 -35.98
CA LYS A 494 -3.48 4.92 -35.58
C LYS A 494 -2.02 4.54 -35.86
N SER A 495 -1.35 4.00 -34.85
CA SER A 495 -0.02 3.42 -34.98
C SER A 495 -0.05 2.24 -35.96
N SER A 496 1.02 2.07 -36.73
CA SER A 496 1.24 0.95 -37.65
C SER A 496 2.20 -0.05 -37.08
#